data_AF-A0A2E8QKB0-F1
#
_entry.id   AF-A0A2E8QKB0-F1
#
_cell.length_a   1.000
_cell.length_b   1.000
_cell.length_c   1.000
_cell.angle_alpha   90.00
_cell.angle_beta   90.00
_cell.angle_gamma   90.00
#
_symmetry.space_group_name_H-M   'P 1'
#
loop_
_entity.id
_entity.type
_entity.pdbx_description
1 polymer ?
#
loop_
_entity_poly.entity_id
_entity_poly.type
_entity_poly.pdbx_seq_one_letter_code
_entity_poly.pdbx_strand_id
1 'polypeptide(L)'
;MNNPLDEPHQYETWANNALIAVFMLVFLGLGLEWAGIENFLSDSLNEYFIDQIRGESTGDSGYNAVNTMTYAIVLGLFVVALSAWLRGLGIDPTDTSVLALLPFITWAVFGEVAEDAEMFGAGLAPYFVSPGIHFQAAFWVVLAGAAGLSIDRAEREGLSKDNDLETLATGLILIQFAVYASSISGKVGDLSLWPMLIGVIAAIAFTFRSGGLSEHFSNVQRMVYLTGVGGSLIFFGALASFAIDSPPANDRLWPLVVVIGVPAVVCYWMHSQGRDAVSELSGQGLVAGILPPGMTDEEYRNASVEEFPAKGVIEPLRSRAIMAQPLVFLAVAGQILDGLATWIGIDGFPGLGEKHVASQRVIDAGLWVNEKLGIEHGMLDEGVWLFALVKVALGGLIYYVFYSLNFERREQHLRMLIGVAMLVVGMAPGLRDVGRLTLGV
;
A
#
# COMPACT_ATOMS: atom_id res chain seq x y z
N MET A 1 2.33 31.86 13.82
CA MET A 1 0.95 31.67 14.27
C MET A 1 0.35 30.63 13.35
N ASN A 2 0.06 29.43 13.87
CA ASN A 2 -0.51 28.36 13.06
C ASN A 2 -1.90 28.80 12.57
N ASN A 3 -2.21 28.49 11.33
CA ASN A 3 -3.55 28.72 10.78
C ASN A 3 -4.53 27.91 11.64
N PRO A 4 -5.68 28.44 12.08
CA PRO A 4 -6.68 27.65 12.80
C PRO A 4 -7.16 26.41 12.01
N LEU A 5 -6.86 26.33 10.70
CA LEU A 5 -7.00 25.14 9.84
C LEU A 5 -5.98 24.01 10.11
N ASP A 6 -4.88 24.30 10.82
CA ASP A 6 -3.78 23.36 11.10
C ASP A 6 -3.85 22.75 12.51
N GLU A 7 -4.79 23.18 13.35
CA GLU A 7 -4.96 22.58 14.68
C GLU A 7 -5.50 21.14 14.57
N PRO A 8 -4.94 20.19 15.34
CA PRO A 8 -5.42 18.81 15.34
C PRO A 8 -6.84 18.74 15.90
N HIS A 9 -7.69 17.94 15.24
CA HIS A 9 -9.01 17.61 15.78
C HIS A 9 -8.88 16.91 17.14
N GLN A 10 -9.94 16.97 17.95
CA GLN A 10 -9.93 16.29 19.26
C GLN A 10 -9.67 14.79 19.10
N TYR A 11 -10.25 14.15 18.09
CA TYR A 11 -10.03 12.73 17.80
C TYR A 11 -8.59 12.44 17.36
N GLU A 12 -7.93 13.34 16.62
CA GLU A 12 -6.51 13.21 16.24
C GLU A 12 -5.59 13.31 17.46
N THR A 13 -5.92 14.18 18.40
CA THR A 13 -5.19 14.31 19.68
C THR A 13 -5.35 13.06 20.54
N TRP A 14 -6.57 12.54 20.64
CA TRP A 14 -6.84 11.27 21.33
C TRP A 14 -6.08 10.11 20.70
N ALA A 15 -6.05 10.02 19.37
CA ALA A 15 -5.32 8.98 18.66
C ALA A 15 -3.81 9.05 18.96
N ASN A 16 -3.20 10.24 18.91
CA ASN A 16 -1.80 10.44 19.28
C ASN A 16 -1.50 9.98 20.71
N ASN A 17 -2.33 10.40 21.68
CA ASN A 17 -2.14 10.02 23.08
C ASN A 17 -2.30 8.51 23.30
N ALA A 18 -3.26 7.88 22.62
CA ALA A 18 -3.47 6.44 22.67
C ALA A 18 -2.26 5.67 22.10
N LEU A 19 -1.73 6.10 20.94
CA LEU A 19 -0.53 5.49 20.36
C LEU A 19 0.68 5.65 21.27
N ILE A 20 0.89 6.84 21.85
CA ILE A 20 1.98 7.08 22.80
C ILE A 20 1.85 6.13 24.00
N ALA A 21 0.64 5.94 24.54
CA ALA A 21 0.40 4.99 25.62
C ALA A 21 0.71 3.54 25.20
N VAL A 22 0.26 3.11 24.01
CA VAL A 22 0.58 1.78 23.46
C VAL A 22 2.09 1.59 23.32
N PHE A 23 2.81 2.55 22.74
CA PHE A 23 4.27 2.49 22.63
C PHE A 23 4.93 2.39 24.01
N MET A 24 4.50 3.19 24.99
CA MET A 24 5.03 3.10 26.35
C MET A 24 4.79 1.73 26.98
N LEU A 25 3.62 1.11 26.78
CA LEU A 25 3.33 -0.23 27.28
C LEU A 25 4.22 -1.29 26.62
N VAL A 26 4.44 -1.21 25.31
CA VAL A 26 5.32 -2.12 24.57
C VAL A 26 6.77 -1.98 25.06
N PHE A 27 7.30 -0.75 25.14
CA PHE A 27 8.66 -0.51 25.63
C PHE A 27 8.84 -0.91 27.10
N LEU A 28 7.81 -0.70 27.92
CA LEU A 28 7.82 -1.15 29.31
C LEU A 28 7.87 -2.67 29.40
N GLY A 29 7.02 -3.38 28.65
CA GLY A 29 7.01 -4.84 28.63
C GLY A 29 8.33 -5.43 28.12
N LEU A 30 8.87 -4.92 27.01
CA LEU A 30 10.18 -5.35 26.49
C LEU A 30 11.32 -5.00 27.45
N GLY A 31 11.26 -3.83 28.10
CA GLY A 31 12.26 -3.38 29.07
C GLY A 31 12.25 -4.20 30.35
N LEU A 32 11.08 -4.58 30.86
CA LEU A 32 10.93 -5.44 32.03
C LEU A 32 11.41 -6.87 31.75
N GLU A 33 11.12 -7.40 30.55
CA GLU A 33 11.66 -8.70 30.11
C GLU A 33 13.18 -8.68 30.03
N TRP A 34 13.75 -7.63 29.41
CA TRP A 34 15.20 -7.45 29.34
C TRP A 34 15.85 -7.32 30.73
N ALA A 35 15.14 -6.73 31.69
CA ALA A 35 15.56 -6.64 33.08
C ALA A 35 15.37 -7.96 33.87
N GLY A 36 14.81 -9.01 33.26
CA GLY A 36 14.55 -10.31 33.88
C GLY A 36 13.41 -10.28 34.91
N ILE A 37 12.49 -9.33 34.80
CA ILE A 37 11.36 -9.16 35.73
C ILE A 37 10.12 -9.82 35.11
N GLU A 38 9.66 -10.93 35.70
CA GLU A 38 8.40 -11.55 35.32
C GLU A 38 7.22 -10.60 35.57
N ASN A 39 6.41 -10.37 34.53
CA ASN A 39 5.25 -9.50 34.62
C ASN A 39 4.25 -9.83 33.50
N PHE A 40 2.98 -9.57 33.80
CA PHE A 40 1.87 -9.83 32.90
C PHE A 40 1.99 -9.16 31.52
N LEU A 41 2.63 -7.97 31.43
CA LEU A 41 2.77 -7.27 30.16
C LEU A 41 3.74 -7.99 29.23
N SER A 42 4.90 -8.41 29.73
CA SER A 42 5.87 -9.19 28.95
C SER A 42 5.29 -10.52 28.51
N ASP A 43 4.61 -11.25 29.41
CA ASP A 43 4.00 -12.54 29.09
C ASP A 43 2.94 -12.41 27.98
N SER A 44 2.06 -11.40 28.10
CA SER A 44 1.03 -11.12 27.08
C SER A 44 1.63 -10.67 25.76
N LEU A 45 2.69 -9.85 25.77
CA LEU A 45 3.37 -9.42 24.55
C LEU A 45 4.00 -10.60 23.82
N ASN A 46 4.62 -11.52 24.55
CA ASN A 46 5.23 -12.70 23.96
C ASN A 46 4.20 -13.67 23.39
N GLU A 47 3.19 -14.04 24.18
CA GLU A 47 2.14 -15.00 23.77
C GLU A 47 1.38 -14.55 22.52
N TYR A 48 0.92 -13.29 22.50
CA TYR A 48 0.00 -12.82 21.46
C TYR A 48 0.71 -12.19 20.26
N PHE A 49 1.93 -11.65 20.41
CA PHE A 49 2.61 -10.87 19.38
C PHE A 49 4.00 -11.41 19.02
N ILE A 50 4.96 -11.45 19.95
CA ILE A 50 6.37 -11.74 19.60
C ILE A 50 6.55 -13.18 19.13
N ASP A 51 5.97 -14.16 19.83
CA ASP A 51 6.12 -15.58 19.45
C ASP A 51 5.39 -15.87 18.13
N GLN A 52 4.27 -15.21 17.89
CA GLN A 52 3.56 -15.30 16.61
C GLN A 52 4.41 -14.75 15.46
N ILE A 53 5.01 -13.57 15.62
CA ILE A 53 5.89 -12.96 14.60
C ILE A 53 7.13 -13.84 14.33
N ARG A 54 7.74 -14.42 15.37
CA ARG A 54 8.87 -15.35 15.21
C ARG A 54 8.47 -16.61 14.46
N GLY A 55 7.32 -17.19 14.79
CA GLY A 55 6.79 -18.35 14.05
C GLY A 55 6.44 -18.04 12.59
N GLU A 56 6.03 -16.81 12.28
CA GLU A 56 5.69 -16.40 10.91
C GLU A 56 6.95 -16.40 10.03
N SER A 57 8.08 -15.97 10.60
CA SER A 57 9.38 -16.02 9.92
C SER A 57 9.93 -17.44 9.68
N THR A 58 9.39 -18.46 10.37
CA THR A 58 9.73 -19.88 10.14
C THR A 58 8.63 -20.63 9.38
N GLY A 59 7.53 -19.98 9.03
CA GLY A 59 6.39 -20.59 8.33
C GLY A 59 5.43 -21.40 9.21
N ASP A 60 5.59 -21.37 10.53
CA ASP A 60 4.94 -22.30 11.47
C ASP A 60 3.75 -21.69 12.26
N SER A 61 3.47 -20.40 12.15
CA SER A 61 2.38 -19.74 12.89
C SER A 61 1.45 -18.90 12.02
N GLY A 62 0.21 -18.71 12.50
CA GLY A 62 -0.83 -17.90 11.87
C GLY A 62 -1.44 -16.88 12.85
N TYR A 63 -2.12 -15.86 12.32
CA TYR A 63 -2.74 -14.80 13.12
C TYR A 63 -3.86 -15.35 14.02
N ASN A 64 -3.99 -14.83 15.25
CA ASN A 64 -5.09 -15.14 16.17
C ASN A 64 -6.09 -13.97 16.25
N ALA A 65 -7.24 -14.17 16.89
CA ALA A 65 -8.26 -13.11 16.94
C ALA A 65 -7.80 -11.85 17.70
N VAL A 66 -6.96 -12.01 18.72
CA VAL A 66 -6.49 -10.92 19.58
C VAL A 66 -5.47 -10.05 18.84
N ASN A 67 -4.46 -10.65 18.23
CA ASN A 67 -3.46 -9.90 17.47
C ASN A 67 -4.08 -9.22 16.25
N THR A 68 -4.99 -9.89 15.54
CA THR A 68 -5.72 -9.33 14.40
C THR A 68 -6.52 -8.08 14.80
N MET A 69 -7.30 -8.16 15.88
CA MET A 69 -8.08 -7.03 16.38
C MET A 69 -7.17 -5.89 16.85
N THR A 70 -6.08 -6.22 17.55
CA THR A 70 -5.15 -5.23 18.07
C THR A 70 -4.44 -4.48 16.96
N TYR A 71 -3.94 -5.20 15.94
CA TYR A 71 -3.33 -4.58 14.77
C TYR A 71 -4.32 -3.69 14.01
N ALA A 72 -5.58 -4.11 13.85
CA ALA A 72 -6.61 -3.28 13.23
C ALA A 72 -6.86 -1.97 14.00
N ILE A 73 -6.97 -2.03 15.34
CA ILE A 73 -7.17 -0.83 16.17
C ILE A 73 -5.95 0.09 16.11
N VAL A 74 -4.75 -0.45 16.30
CA VAL A 74 -3.51 0.34 16.28
C VAL A 74 -3.29 0.98 14.91
N LEU A 75 -3.55 0.24 13.82
CA LEU A 75 -3.50 0.78 12.46
C LEU A 75 -4.51 1.92 12.26
N GLY A 76 -5.74 1.76 12.73
CA GLY A 76 -6.76 2.82 12.66
C GLY A 76 -6.35 4.09 13.41
N LEU A 77 -5.81 3.94 14.63
CA LEU A 77 -5.26 5.06 15.40
C LEU A 77 -4.07 5.71 14.67
N PHE A 78 -3.21 4.90 14.06
CA PHE A 78 -2.05 5.39 13.31
C PHE A 78 -2.46 6.18 12.06
N VAL A 79 -3.47 5.74 11.32
CA VAL A 79 -4.03 6.48 10.17
C VAL A 79 -4.54 7.86 10.59
N VAL A 80 -5.25 7.94 11.72
CA VAL A 80 -5.79 9.20 12.27
C VAL A 80 -4.68 10.11 12.80
N ALA A 81 -3.68 9.56 13.49
CA ALA A 81 -2.53 10.33 13.96
C ALA A 81 -1.69 10.88 12.80
N LEU A 82 -1.42 10.02 11.81
CA LEU A 82 -0.63 10.34 10.64
C LEU A 82 -1.30 11.40 9.76
N SER A 83 -2.64 11.42 9.66
CA SER A 83 -3.35 12.47 8.93
C SER A 83 -3.02 13.86 9.47
N ALA A 84 -3.01 14.01 10.80
CA ALA A 84 -2.66 15.27 11.46
C ALA A 84 -1.18 15.64 11.24
N TRP A 85 -0.27 14.66 11.30
CA TRP A 85 1.16 14.91 11.09
C TRP A 85 1.46 15.31 9.65
N LEU A 86 0.89 14.63 8.66
CA LEU A 86 1.06 14.98 7.24
C LEU A 86 0.48 16.37 6.94
N ARG A 87 -0.67 16.71 7.55
CA ARG A 87 -1.25 18.07 7.46
C ARG A 87 -0.32 19.11 8.06
N GLY A 88 0.19 18.87 9.27
CA GLY A 88 1.13 19.77 9.95
C GLY A 88 2.47 19.94 9.22
N LEU A 89 2.91 18.93 8.47
CA LEU A 89 4.09 19.00 7.60
C LEU A 89 3.82 19.68 6.25
N GLY A 90 2.56 19.99 5.93
CA GLY A 90 2.18 20.59 4.64
C GLY A 90 2.33 19.64 3.46
N ILE A 91 2.27 18.32 3.69
CA ILE A 91 2.34 17.34 2.61
C ILE A 91 1.09 17.44 1.74
N ASP A 92 1.26 17.34 0.43
CA ASP A 92 0.15 17.41 -0.53
C ASP A 92 -0.85 16.25 -0.31
N PRO A 93 -2.14 16.54 -0.03
CA PRO A 93 -3.14 15.50 0.21
C PRO A 93 -3.81 14.94 -1.06
N THR A 94 -3.41 15.38 -2.25
CA THR A 94 -4.06 15.03 -3.52
C THR A 94 -3.75 13.60 -3.98
N ASP A 95 -4.50 13.16 -4.99
CA ASP A 95 -4.31 11.86 -5.63
C ASP A 95 -2.91 11.70 -6.26
N THR A 96 -2.18 12.79 -6.50
CA THR A 96 -0.76 12.79 -6.90
C THR A 96 0.13 12.10 -5.86
N SER A 97 -0.15 12.29 -4.56
CA SER A 97 0.58 11.61 -3.49
C SER A 97 0.32 10.10 -3.47
N VAL A 98 -0.88 9.67 -3.88
CA VAL A 98 -1.19 8.24 -4.06
C VAL A 98 -0.33 7.65 -5.17
N LEU A 99 -0.24 8.35 -6.30
CA LEU A 99 0.61 7.93 -7.43
C LEU A 99 2.10 7.90 -7.06
N ALA A 100 2.55 8.86 -6.23
CA ALA A 100 3.92 8.89 -5.72
C ALA A 100 4.25 7.68 -4.82
N LEU A 101 3.27 7.14 -4.10
CA LEU A 101 3.42 5.98 -3.22
C LEU A 101 3.32 4.64 -3.94
N LEU A 102 2.71 4.57 -5.13
CA LEU A 102 2.53 3.32 -5.88
C LEU A 102 3.82 2.49 -6.07
N PRO A 103 4.98 3.08 -6.40
CA PRO A 103 6.21 2.31 -6.54
C PRO A 103 6.65 1.64 -5.24
N PHE A 104 6.23 2.13 -4.06
CA PHE A 104 6.52 1.45 -2.80
C PHE A 104 5.66 0.21 -2.56
N ILE A 105 4.50 0.10 -3.21
CA ILE A 105 3.70 -1.14 -3.22
C ILE A 105 4.45 -2.21 -4.01
N THR A 106 4.91 -1.89 -5.23
CA THR A 106 5.70 -2.83 -6.03
C THR A 106 7.05 -3.15 -5.39
N TRP A 107 7.67 -2.16 -4.72
CA TRP A 107 8.88 -2.36 -3.93
C TRP A 107 8.69 -3.42 -2.85
N ALA A 108 7.60 -3.29 -2.07
CA ALA A 108 7.29 -4.22 -1.00
C ALA A 108 7.02 -5.61 -1.56
N VAL A 109 6.16 -5.69 -2.59
CA VAL A 109 5.80 -6.95 -3.23
C VAL A 109 7.01 -7.68 -3.81
N PHE A 110 7.87 -7.00 -4.58
CA PHE A 110 9.04 -7.65 -5.16
C PHE A 110 10.05 -8.06 -4.08
N GLY A 111 10.15 -7.30 -2.99
CA GLY A 111 10.91 -7.70 -1.81
C GLY A 111 10.35 -8.97 -1.16
N GLU A 112 9.04 -9.03 -0.90
CA GLU A 112 8.38 -10.20 -0.32
C GLU A 112 8.50 -11.43 -1.22
N VAL A 113 8.32 -11.29 -2.54
CA VAL A 113 8.49 -12.41 -3.49
C VAL A 113 9.95 -12.87 -3.55
N ALA A 114 10.92 -11.95 -3.38
CA ALA A 114 12.33 -12.32 -3.30
C ALA A 114 12.65 -13.07 -2.01
N GLU A 115 11.98 -12.73 -0.90
CA GLU A 115 12.05 -13.50 0.34
C GLU A 115 11.36 -14.86 0.23
N ASP A 116 10.20 -14.94 -0.42
CA ASP A 116 9.51 -16.21 -0.71
C ASP A 116 10.41 -17.14 -1.56
N ALA A 117 11.26 -16.56 -2.42
CA ALA A 117 12.31 -17.28 -3.18
C ALA A 117 13.61 -17.54 -2.38
N GLU A 118 13.60 -17.34 -1.06
CA GLU A 118 14.72 -17.49 -0.12
C GLU A 118 16.00 -16.71 -0.51
N MET A 119 15.84 -15.56 -1.17
CA MET A 119 16.98 -14.80 -1.69
C MET A 119 17.72 -14.01 -0.61
N PHE A 120 17.10 -13.64 0.51
CA PHE A 120 17.76 -12.83 1.55
C PHE A 120 18.53 -13.67 2.57
N GLY A 121 19.61 -13.10 3.09
CA GLY A 121 20.29 -13.65 4.26
C GLY A 121 19.45 -13.49 5.54
N ALA A 122 19.71 -14.34 6.53
CA ALA A 122 18.95 -14.43 7.80
C ALA A 122 18.78 -13.10 8.56
N GLY A 123 19.67 -12.12 8.37
CA GLY A 123 19.56 -10.80 8.99
C GLY A 123 18.51 -9.88 8.35
N LEU A 124 18.23 -10.02 7.05
CA LEU A 124 17.24 -9.18 6.35
C LEU A 124 15.91 -9.90 6.09
N ALA A 125 15.90 -11.24 6.02
CA ALA A 125 14.70 -12.03 5.79
C ALA A 125 13.47 -11.61 6.63
N PRO A 126 13.59 -11.40 7.97
CA PRO A 126 12.43 -10.98 8.79
C PRO A 126 11.86 -9.60 8.44
N TYR A 127 12.61 -8.75 7.75
CA TYR A 127 12.14 -7.44 7.31
C TYR A 127 11.36 -7.49 5.98
N PHE A 128 11.38 -8.63 5.28
CA PHE A 128 10.61 -8.88 4.05
C PHE A 128 9.44 -9.85 4.27
N VAL A 129 9.10 -10.12 5.52
CA VAL A 129 7.86 -10.80 5.93
C VAL A 129 7.03 -9.83 6.76
N SER A 130 5.72 -10.07 6.88
CA SER A 130 4.86 -9.27 7.77
C SER A 130 5.20 -9.50 9.25
N PRO A 131 5.13 -8.46 10.11
CA PRO A 131 4.86 -7.05 9.80
C PRO A 131 6.10 -6.25 9.33
N GLY A 132 7.30 -6.84 9.29
CA GLY A 132 8.59 -6.18 9.01
C GLY A 132 8.62 -5.34 7.74
N ILE A 133 8.00 -5.83 6.66
CA ILE A 133 7.98 -5.15 5.35
C ILE A 133 7.34 -3.76 5.42
N HIS A 134 6.30 -3.60 6.24
CA HIS A 134 5.60 -2.33 6.41
C HIS A 134 6.51 -1.29 7.06
N PHE A 135 7.30 -1.69 8.06
CA PHE A 135 8.27 -0.80 8.71
C PHE A 135 9.39 -0.40 7.78
N GLN A 136 9.86 -1.33 6.93
CA GLN A 136 10.93 -1.03 6.00
C GLN A 136 10.47 -0.12 4.87
N ALA A 137 9.28 -0.37 4.29
CA ALA A 137 8.67 0.53 3.33
C ALA A 137 8.45 1.93 3.93
N ALA A 138 7.89 1.99 5.14
CA ALA A 138 7.67 3.26 5.85
C ALA A 138 8.99 4.01 6.10
N PHE A 139 10.06 3.32 6.50
CA PHE A 139 11.37 3.92 6.69
C PHE A 139 11.87 4.62 5.42
N TRP A 140 11.81 3.94 4.26
CA TRP A 140 12.25 4.53 3.00
C TRP A 140 11.35 5.66 2.51
N VAL A 141 10.03 5.55 2.66
CA VAL A 141 9.08 6.62 2.33
C VAL A 141 9.35 7.85 3.18
N VAL A 142 9.53 7.69 4.49
CA VAL A 142 9.81 8.81 5.41
C VAL A 142 11.17 9.43 5.10
N LEU A 143 12.20 8.62 4.84
CA LEU A 143 13.53 9.12 4.50
C LEU A 143 13.52 9.90 3.17
N ALA A 144 12.86 9.36 2.13
CA ALA A 144 12.71 10.04 0.84
C ALA A 144 11.87 11.32 0.96
N GLY A 145 10.78 11.29 1.73
CA GLY A 145 9.95 12.45 1.99
C GLY A 145 10.69 13.55 2.76
N ALA A 146 11.48 13.18 3.77
CA ALA A 146 12.33 14.10 4.52
C ALA A 146 13.41 14.73 3.63
N ALA A 147 14.00 13.95 2.72
CA ALA A 147 14.92 14.47 1.71
C ALA A 147 14.22 15.48 0.77
N GLY A 148 13.00 15.18 0.31
CA GLY A 148 12.18 16.13 -0.46
C GLY A 148 11.90 17.44 0.29
N LEU A 149 11.51 17.36 1.57
CA LEU A 149 11.31 18.54 2.42
C LEU A 149 12.61 19.33 2.63
N SER A 150 13.76 18.67 2.65
CA SER A 150 15.06 19.35 2.75
C SER A 150 15.39 20.14 1.48
N ILE A 151 15.02 19.62 0.31
CA ILE A 151 15.17 20.31 -0.98
C ILE A 151 14.26 21.54 -1.03
N ASP A 152 12.99 21.40 -0.61
CA ASP A 152 12.05 22.54 -0.54
C ASP A 152 12.58 23.67 0.36
N ARG A 153 13.27 23.32 1.45
CA ARG A 153 13.92 24.31 2.33
C ARG A 153 15.12 24.95 1.64
N ALA A 154 15.98 24.16 0.99
CA ALA A 154 17.14 24.67 0.27
C ALA A 154 16.76 25.60 -0.90
N GLU A 155 15.68 25.28 -1.63
CA GLU A 155 15.13 26.14 -2.70
C GLU A 155 14.64 27.48 -2.15
N ARG A 156 13.92 27.48 -1.02
CA ARG A 156 13.46 28.71 -0.36
C ARG A 156 14.61 29.59 0.13
N GLU A 157 15.73 28.98 0.50
CA GLU A 157 16.95 29.67 0.94
C GLU A 157 17.88 30.07 -0.22
N GLY A 158 17.56 29.67 -1.46
CA GLY A 158 18.39 29.93 -2.64
C GLY A 158 19.71 29.14 -2.67
N LEU A 159 19.76 28.01 -1.96
CA LEU A 159 20.95 27.15 -1.81
C LEU A 159 20.89 25.89 -2.70
N SER A 160 19.75 25.61 -3.33
CA SER A 160 19.54 24.43 -4.19
C SER A 160 20.23 24.57 -5.54
N LYS A 161 20.78 23.47 -6.04
CA LYS A 161 21.22 23.31 -7.43
C LYS A 161 20.18 22.54 -8.24
N ASP A 162 20.18 22.76 -9.55
CA ASP A 162 19.20 22.16 -10.49
C ASP A 162 19.08 20.63 -10.41
N ASN A 163 20.13 19.91 -9.97
CA ASN A 163 20.17 18.45 -9.94
C ASN A 163 20.23 17.85 -8.52
N ASP A 164 19.98 18.64 -7.47
CA ASP A 164 20.10 18.15 -6.09
C ASP A 164 19.11 17.03 -5.79
N LEU A 165 17.90 17.10 -6.37
CA LEU A 165 16.86 16.08 -6.23
C LEU A 165 17.31 14.74 -6.83
N GLU A 166 17.74 14.74 -8.10
CA GLU A 166 18.20 13.55 -8.81
C GLU A 166 19.42 12.94 -8.13
N THR A 167 20.31 13.79 -7.59
CA THR A 167 21.51 13.36 -6.86
C THR A 167 21.13 12.67 -5.57
N LEU A 168 20.22 13.24 -4.76
CA LEU A 168 19.75 12.63 -3.52
C LEU A 168 18.95 11.35 -3.77
N ALA A 169 18.06 11.34 -4.76
CA ALA A 169 17.32 10.15 -5.16
C ALA A 169 18.28 9.02 -5.60
N THR A 170 19.28 9.35 -6.43
CA THR A 170 20.33 8.40 -6.83
C THR A 170 21.09 7.85 -5.63
N GLY A 171 21.44 8.72 -4.67
CA GLY A 171 22.07 8.31 -3.41
C GLY A 171 21.23 7.31 -2.63
N LEU A 172 19.92 7.57 -2.43
CA LEU A 172 19.01 6.65 -1.74
C LEU A 172 18.86 5.31 -2.48
N ILE A 173 18.76 5.33 -3.80
CA ILE A 173 18.70 4.13 -4.64
C ILE A 173 19.98 3.30 -4.51
N LEU A 174 21.15 3.94 -4.52
CA LEU A 174 22.43 3.26 -4.33
C LEU A 174 22.59 2.67 -2.93
N ILE A 175 22.08 3.34 -1.89
CA ILE A 175 22.07 2.79 -0.52
C ILE A 175 21.18 1.54 -0.48
N GLN A 176 19.96 1.60 -1.05
CA GLN A 176 19.10 0.42 -1.17
C GLN A 176 19.80 -0.71 -1.91
N PHE A 177 20.42 -0.43 -3.05
CA PHE A 177 21.17 -1.42 -3.82
C PHE A 177 22.29 -2.05 -2.98
N ALA A 178 23.09 -1.26 -2.26
CA ALA A 178 24.16 -1.77 -1.42
C ALA A 178 23.63 -2.67 -0.29
N VAL A 179 22.56 -2.26 0.39
CA VAL A 179 21.93 -3.05 1.48
C VAL A 179 21.37 -4.36 0.95
N TYR A 180 20.62 -4.34 -0.15
CA TYR A 180 19.93 -5.53 -0.63
C TYR A 180 20.82 -6.45 -1.46
N ALA A 181 21.70 -5.90 -2.31
CA ALA A 181 22.64 -6.71 -3.07
C ALA A 181 23.62 -7.43 -2.15
N SER A 182 24.10 -6.79 -1.07
CA SER A 182 25.00 -7.46 -0.11
C SER A 182 24.32 -8.63 0.58
N SER A 183 23.07 -8.48 1.03
CA SER A 183 22.31 -9.59 1.63
C SER A 183 22.00 -10.72 0.64
N ILE A 184 21.51 -10.38 -0.55
CA ILE A 184 21.14 -11.37 -1.58
C ILE A 184 22.38 -12.12 -2.03
N SER A 185 23.43 -11.41 -2.45
CA SER A 185 24.70 -12.03 -2.89
C SER A 185 25.34 -12.93 -1.84
N GLY A 186 25.16 -12.62 -0.55
CA GLY A 186 25.66 -13.46 0.54
C GLY A 186 24.90 -14.77 0.73
N LYS A 187 23.67 -14.89 0.20
CA LYS A 187 22.79 -16.06 0.34
C LYS A 187 22.68 -16.90 -0.92
N VAL A 188 22.55 -16.28 -2.10
CA VAL A 188 22.17 -16.97 -3.35
C VAL A 188 23.32 -17.74 -4.05
N GLY A 189 24.49 -17.86 -3.43
CA GLY A 189 25.60 -18.68 -3.92
C GLY A 189 26.07 -18.28 -5.33
N ASP A 190 25.96 -19.21 -6.28
CA ASP A 190 26.43 -19.06 -7.66
C ASP A 190 25.45 -18.32 -8.59
N LEU A 191 24.27 -17.88 -8.08
CA LEU A 191 23.27 -17.18 -8.88
C LEU A 191 23.84 -15.88 -9.48
N SER A 192 23.67 -15.70 -10.80
CA SER A 192 24.19 -14.52 -11.50
C SER A 192 23.27 -13.30 -11.35
N LEU A 193 23.71 -12.31 -10.57
CA LEU A 193 22.95 -11.09 -10.25
C LEU A 193 23.12 -9.94 -11.29
N TRP A 194 23.52 -10.22 -12.53
CA TRP A 194 23.63 -9.17 -13.56
C TRP A 194 22.32 -8.45 -13.86
N PRO A 195 21.11 -9.08 -13.84
CA PRO A 195 19.86 -8.36 -14.03
C PRO A 195 19.56 -7.39 -12.88
N MET A 196 19.98 -7.70 -11.66
CA MET A 196 19.93 -6.76 -10.52
C MET A 196 20.79 -5.52 -10.76
N LEU A 197 22.00 -5.69 -11.34
CA LEU A 197 22.85 -4.58 -11.76
C LEU A 197 22.20 -3.74 -12.86
N ILE A 198 21.53 -4.37 -13.83
CA ILE A 198 20.76 -3.64 -14.83
C ILE A 198 19.60 -2.88 -14.20
N GLY A 199 18.92 -3.47 -13.21
CA GLY A 199 17.85 -2.83 -12.45
C GLY A 199 18.29 -1.50 -11.85
N VAL A 200 19.44 -1.48 -11.13
CA VAL A 200 19.98 -0.23 -10.56
C VAL A 200 20.45 0.75 -11.64
N ILE A 201 21.07 0.28 -12.73
CA ILE A 201 21.49 1.17 -13.84
C ILE A 201 20.25 1.82 -14.50
N ALA A 202 19.20 1.05 -14.73
CA ALA A 202 17.94 1.53 -15.28
C ALA A 202 17.26 2.53 -14.34
N ALA A 203 17.27 2.27 -13.03
CA ALA A 203 16.75 3.18 -12.02
C ALA A 203 17.49 4.53 -12.04
N ILE A 204 18.82 4.51 -12.05
CA ILE A 204 19.64 5.73 -12.12
C ILE A 204 19.38 6.49 -13.43
N ALA A 205 19.35 5.76 -14.55
CA ALA A 205 19.07 6.37 -15.85
C ALA A 205 17.66 6.98 -15.93
N PHE A 206 16.67 6.37 -15.28
CA PHE A 206 15.32 6.92 -15.16
C PHE A 206 15.30 8.18 -14.30
N THR A 207 15.97 8.16 -13.14
CA THR A 207 16.10 9.32 -12.23
C THR A 207 16.67 10.54 -12.95
N PHE A 208 17.75 10.39 -13.72
CA PHE A 208 18.32 11.52 -14.48
C PHE A 208 17.44 12.02 -15.63
N ARG A 209 16.50 11.20 -16.14
CA ARG A 209 15.54 11.61 -17.17
C ARG A 209 14.20 12.09 -16.59
N SER A 210 14.08 12.13 -15.26
CA SER A 210 12.82 12.41 -14.57
C SER A 210 12.47 13.90 -14.46
N GLY A 211 13.24 14.79 -15.09
CA GLY A 211 13.07 16.25 -14.99
C GLY A 211 11.64 16.74 -15.27
N GLY A 212 10.95 16.14 -16.23
CA GLY A 212 9.56 16.49 -16.57
C GLY A 212 8.53 16.13 -15.50
N LEU A 213 8.87 15.31 -14.49
CA LEU A 213 7.97 15.02 -13.38
C LEU A 213 7.76 16.24 -12.47
N SER A 214 8.64 17.25 -12.50
CA SER A 214 8.48 18.47 -11.70
C SER A 214 7.24 19.29 -12.06
N GLU A 215 6.71 19.12 -13.28
CA GLU A 215 5.47 19.78 -13.71
C GLU A 215 4.23 19.25 -12.98
N HIS A 216 4.30 18.02 -12.45
CA HIS A 216 3.16 17.31 -11.89
C HIS A 216 3.35 16.97 -10.41
N PHE A 217 4.59 16.71 -9.98
CA PHE A 217 4.92 16.26 -8.64
C PHE A 217 5.71 17.33 -7.89
N SER A 218 5.31 17.59 -6.64
CA SER A 218 6.15 18.29 -5.66
C SER A 218 7.48 17.55 -5.43
N ASN A 219 8.48 18.24 -4.88
CA ASN A 219 9.78 17.62 -4.57
C ASN A 219 9.64 16.41 -3.63
N VAL A 220 8.74 16.47 -2.64
CA VAL A 220 8.42 15.34 -1.76
C VAL A 220 7.88 14.15 -2.55
N GLN A 221 6.83 14.36 -3.35
CA GLN A 221 6.21 13.30 -4.16
C GLN A 221 7.23 12.69 -5.14
N ARG A 222 8.03 13.54 -5.78
CA ARG A 222 9.04 13.12 -6.75
C ARG A 222 10.16 12.32 -6.09
N MET A 223 10.64 12.73 -4.92
CA MET A 223 11.62 11.96 -4.15
C MET A 223 11.10 10.59 -3.73
N VAL A 224 9.88 10.52 -3.19
CA VAL A 224 9.24 9.26 -2.81
C VAL A 224 9.07 8.36 -4.03
N TYR A 225 8.53 8.89 -5.13
CA TYR A 225 8.31 8.15 -6.36
C TYR A 225 9.60 7.57 -6.93
N LEU A 226 10.64 8.39 -7.11
CA LEU A 226 11.92 7.95 -7.71
C LEU A 226 12.63 6.91 -6.83
N THR A 227 12.60 7.11 -5.51
CA THR A 227 13.21 6.17 -4.56
C THR A 227 12.49 4.82 -4.59
N GLY A 228 11.15 4.82 -4.65
CA GLY A 228 10.35 3.60 -4.75
C GLY A 228 10.51 2.88 -6.10
N VAL A 229 10.56 3.63 -7.22
CA VAL A 229 10.86 3.05 -8.54
C VAL A 229 12.23 2.40 -8.56
N GLY A 230 13.24 3.08 -8.01
CA GLY A 230 14.59 2.54 -8.01
C GLY A 230 14.73 1.26 -7.20
N GLY A 231 14.16 1.22 -6.00
CA GLY A 231 14.12 -0.02 -5.21
C GLY A 231 13.30 -1.13 -5.87
N SER A 232 12.17 -0.79 -6.50
CA SER A 232 11.37 -1.77 -7.27
C SER A 232 12.17 -2.39 -8.40
N LEU A 233 12.94 -1.61 -9.16
CA LEU A 233 13.79 -2.11 -10.24
C LEU A 233 14.95 -2.97 -9.72
N ILE A 234 15.48 -2.66 -8.54
CA ILE A 234 16.51 -3.49 -7.89
C ILE A 234 15.94 -4.88 -7.57
N PHE A 235 14.79 -4.97 -6.89
CA PHE A 235 14.18 -6.27 -6.58
C PHE A 235 13.66 -7.00 -7.81
N PHE A 236 13.06 -6.28 -8.75
CA PHE A 236 12.66 -6.87 -10.03
C PHE A 236 13.86 -7.47 -10.76
N GLY A 237 15.01 -6.80 -10.74
CA GLY A 237 16.26 -7.36 -11.28
C GLY A 237 16.76 -8.59 -10.50
N ALA A 238 16.63 -8.63 -9.17
CA ALA A 238 16.93 -9.82 -8.39
C ALA A 238 16.01 -10.99 -8.77
N LEU A 239 14.70 -10.77 -8.83
CA LEU A 239 13.70 -11.77 -9.25
C LEU A 239 13.93 -12.22 -10.70
N ALA A 240 14.32 -11.32 -11.60
CA ALA A 240 14.69 -11.68 -12.96
C ALA A 240 15.94 -12.58 -12.99
N SER A 241 16.89 -12.38 -12.06
CA SER A 241 18.05 -13.27 -11.90
C SER A 241 17.59 -14.68 -11.54
N PHE A 242 16.70 -14.79 -10.54
CA PHE A 242 16.10 -16.05 -10.14
C PHE A 242 15.33 -16.72 -11.28
N ALA A 243 14.47 -15.98 -11.99
CA ALA A 243 13.68 -16.50 -13.10
C ALA A 243 14.52 -16.92 -14.32
N ILE A 244 15.72 -16.36 -14.51
CA ILE A 244 16.64 -16.78 -15.59
C ILE A 244 17.33 -18.08 -15.23
N ASP A 245 17.74 -18.23 -13.96
CA ASP A 245 18.41 -19.43 -13.46
C ASP A 245 17.45 -20.61 -13.32
N SER A 246 16.24 -20.35 -12.81
CA SER A 246 15.14 -21.30 -12.67
C SER A 246 13.90 -20.80 -13.44
N PRO A 247 13.83 -21.04 -14.76
CA PRO A 247 12.73 -20.58 -15.59
C PRO A 247 11.36 -21.09 -15.12
N PRO A 248 10.36 -20.21 -15.01
CA PRO A 248 9.02 -20.62 -14.62
C PRO A 248 8.39 -21.51 -15.69
N ALA A 249 7.55 -22.45 -15.26
CA ALA A 249 6.82 -23.33 -16.16
C ALA A 249 5.82 -22.52 -17.03
N ASN A 250 5.65 -22.90 -18.30
CA ASN A 250 4.84 -22.13 -19.26
C ASN A 250 3.37 -21.97 -18.83
N ASP A 251 2.82 -22.95 -18.11
CA ASP A 251 1.48 -22.96 -17.54
C ASP A 251 1.31 -21.97 -16.36
N ARG A 252 2.40 -21.44 -15.81
CA ARG A 252 2.39 -20.44 -14.73
C ARG A 252 2.45 -18.99 -15.22
N LEU A 253 2.54 -18.76 -16.54
CA LEU A 253 2.65 -17.41 -17.11
C LEU A 253 1.30 -16.76 -17.45
N TRP A 254 0.26 -17.56 -17.76
CA TRP A 254 -1.07 -17.01 -18.08
C TRP A 254 -1.76 -16.29 -16.91
N PRO A 255 -1.57 -16.66 -15.61
CA PRO A 255 -2.14 -15.93 -14.49
C PRO A 255 -1.72 -14.46 -14.47
N LEU A 256 -0.48 -14.12 -14.85
CA LEU A 256 -0.03 -12.72 -14.96
C LEU A 256 -0.93 -11.91 -15.89
N VAL A 257 -1.30 -12.48 -17.04
CA VAL A 257 -2.14 -11.79 -18.03
C VAL A 257 -3.54 -11.54 -17.47
N VAL A 258 -4.11 -12.49 -16.74
CA VAL A 258 -5.46 -12.36 -16.18
C VAL A 258 -5.48 -11.46 -14.95
N VAL A 259 -4.62 -11.75 -13.97
CA VAL A 259 -4.56 -11.05 -12.68
C VAL A 259 -4.13 -9.59 -12.84
N ILE A 260 -3.27 -9.25 -13.80
CA ILE A 260 -2.90 -7.85 -14.07
C ILE A 260 -3.81 -7.23 -15.14
N GLY A 261 -4.13 -7.98 -16.21
CA GLY A 261 -4.88 -7.46 -17.34
C GLY A 261 -6.32 -7.11 -17.01
N VAL A 262 -7.04 -7.95 -16.25
CA VAL A 262 -8.43 -7.67 -15.87
C VAL A 262 -8.54 -6.41 -15.01
N PRO A 263 -7.79 -6.24 -13.90
CA PRO A 263 -7.79 -5.00 -13.14
C PRO A 263 -7.35 -3.77 -13.94
N ALA A 264 -6.38 -3.90 -14.85
CA ALA A 264 -5.98 -2.80 -15.73
C ALA A 264 -7.12 -2.35 -16.66
N VAL A 265 -7.90 -3.29 -17.20
CA VAL A 265 -9.12 -2.98 -17.99
C VAL A 265 -10.17 -2.30 -17.11
N VAL A 266 -10.35 -2.73 -15.86
CA VAL A 266 -11.26 -2.07 -14.91
C VAL A 266 -10.81 -0.64 -14.59
N CYS A 267 -9.52 -0.41 -14.31
CA CYS A 267 -8.96 0.93 -14.12
C CYS A 267 -9.25 1.83 -15.32
N TYR A 268 -8.95 1.34 -16.54
CA TYR A 268 -9.19 2.08 -17.76
C TYR A 268 -10.67 2.39 -17.97
N TRP A 269 -11.55 1.40 -17.74
CA TRP A 269 -12.99 1.58 -17.82
C TRP A 269 -13.48 2.64 -16.84
N MET A 270 -13.16 2.54 -15.55
CA MET A 270 -13.56 3.51 -14.53
C MET A 270 -13.05 4.92 -14.85
N HIS A 271 -11.78 5.05 -15.24
CA HIS A 271 -11.19 6.32 -15.65
C HIS A 271 -11.90 6.92 -16.89
N SER A 272 -12.17 6.10 -17.90
CA SER A 272 -12.83 6.54 -19.13
C SER A 272 -14.25 7.06 -18.90
N GLN A 273 -15.00 6.48 -17.95
CA GLN A 273 -16.35 6.92 -17.60
C GLN A 273 -16.35 8.26 -16.86
N GLY A 274 -15.32 8.50 -16.05
CA GLY A 274 -15.26 9.63 -15.14
C GLY A 274 -14.45 10.85 -15.57
N ARG A 275 -13.52 10.70 -16.53
CA ARG A 275 -12.56 11.76 -16.91
C ARG A 275 -13.22 13.10 -17.29
N ASP A 276 -14.34 13.06 -18.00
CA ASP A 276 -15.04 14.28 -18.44
C ASP A 276 -15.66 15.01 -17.24
N ALA A 277 -16.25 14.24 -16.31
CA ALA A 277 -16.81 14.78 -15.06
C ALA A 277 -15.72 15.36 -14.16
N VAL A 278 -14.56 14.71 -14.08
CA VAL A 278 -13.39 15.27 -13.36
C VAL A 278 -12.93 16.57 -14.00
N SER A 279 -12.80 16.62 -15.34
CA SER A 279 -12.38 17.81 -16.06
C SER A 279 -13.33 19.00 -15.85
N GLU A 280 -14.63 18.75 -15.84
CA GLU A 280 -15.66 19.77 -15.63
C GLU A 280 -15.62 20.34 -14.21
N LEU A 281 -15.49 19.46 -13.20
CA LEU A 281 -15.34 19.88 -11.81
C LEU A 281 -14.02 20.62 -11.58
N SER A 282 -12.91 20.11 -12.11
CA SER A 282 -11.59 20.72 -11.94
C SER A 282 -11.50 22.09 -12.61
N GLY A 283 -12.21 22.30 -13.73
CA GLY A 283 -12.32 23.60 -14.39
C GLY A 283 -12.96 24.68 -13.52
N GLN A 284 -13.70 24.28 -12.47
CA GLN A 284 -14.31 25.16 -11.49
C GLN A 284 -13.59 25.14 -10.12
N GLY A 285 -12.42 24.48 -10.04
CA GLY A 285 -11.68 24.30 -8.78
C GLY A 285 -12.36 23.35 -7.78
N LEU A 286 -13.29 22.52 -8.24
CA LEU A 286 -14.04 21.56 -7.43
C LEU A 286 -13.44 20.15 -7.57
N VAL A 287 -13.50 19.37 -6.50
CA VAL A 287 -13.12 17.96 -6.49
C VAL A 287 -14.26 17.16 -5.85
N ALA A 288 -14.72 16.13 -6.54
CA ALA A 288 -15.82 15.29 -6.03
C ALA A 288 -15.43 14.65 -4.68
N GLY A 289 -16.35 14.73 -3.72
CA GLY A 289 -16.16 14.20 -2.35
C GLY A 289 -15.31 15.10 -1.44
N ILE A 290 -14.86 16.28 -1.88
CA ILE A 290 -14.10 17.22 -1.06
C ILE A 290 -14.88 18.53 -0.93
N LEU A 291 -15.14 18.95 0.30
CA LEU A 291 -15.87 20.18 0.59
C LEU A 291 -14.97 21.43 0.48
N PRO A 292 -15.56 22.60 0.14
CA PRO A 292 -14.86 23.87 0.20
C PRO A 292 -14.30 24.18 1.59
N PRO A 293 -13.27 25.05 1.70
CA PRO A 293 -12.74 25.47 2.98
C PRO A 293 -13.82 26.07 3.89
N GLY A 294 -13.94 25.55 5.12
CA GLY A 294 -14.86 26.05 6.13
C GLY A 294 -16.30 25.51 6.05
N MET A 295 -16.61 24.64 5.09
CA MET A 295 -17.92 23.97 5.00
C MET A 295 -17.86 22.57 5.63
N THR A 296 -18.83 22.27 6.50
CA THR A 296 -18.98 20.94 7.12
C THR A 296 -19.91 20.02 6.30
N ASP A 297 -19.85 18.70 6.54
CA ASP A 297 -20.77 17.74 5.89
C ASP A 297 -22.24 18.06 6.20
N GLU A 298 -22.54 18.42 7.45
CA GLU A 298 -23.90 18.76 7.87
C GLU A 298 -24.43 20.00 7.13
N GLU A 299 -23.60 21.06 7.05
CA GLU A 299 -23.93 22.27 6.29
C GLU A 299 -24.13 21.95 4.81
N TYR A 300 -23.24 21.17 4.20
CA TYR A 300 -23.36 20.78 2.79
C TYR A 300 -24.65 20.02 2.51
N ARG A 301 -25.03 19.07 3.38
CA ARG A 301 -26.23 18.25 3.21
C ARG A 301 -27.51 19.07 3.35
N ASN A 302 -27.54 20.00 4.29
CA ASN A 302 -28.69 20.86 4.55
C ASN A 302 -28.81 22.05 3.57
N ALA A 303 -27.71 22.47 2.94
CA ALA A 303 -27.74 23.58 1.97
C ALA A 303 -28.57 23.24 0.73
N SER A 304 -29.42 24.18 0.32
CA SER A 304 -30.10 24.15 -0.98
C SER A 304 -29.15 24.51 -2.11
N VAL A 305 -29.51 24.18 -3.36
CA VAL A 305 -28.74 24.58 -4.55
C VAL A 305 -28.72 26.11 -4.73
N GLU A 306 -29.72 26.81 -4.19
CA GLU A 306 -29.79 28.27 -4.20
C GLU A 306 -28.74 28.88 -3.24
N GLU A 307 -28.55 28.27 -2.07
CA GLU A 307 -27.55 28.67 -1.07
C GLU A 307 -26.13 28.26 -1.46
N PHE A 308 -25.99 27.10 -2.11
CA PHE A 308 -24.70 26.59 -2.60
C PHE A 308 -24.80 26.06 -4.04
N PRO A 309 -24.67 26.93 -5.05
CA PRO A 309 -24.80 26.56 -6.47
C PRO A 309 -23.88 25.44 -6.93
N ALA A 310 -22.68 25.34 -6.35
CA ALA A 310 -21.72 24.28 -6.65
C ALA A 310 -22.27 22.88 -6.31
N LYS A 311 -23.23 22.75 -5.38
CA LYS A 311 -23.95 21.49 -5.12
C LYS A 311 -24.68 20.99 -6.37
N GLY A 312 -25.30 21.90 -7.12
CA GLY A 312 -26.01 21.59 -8.36
C GLY A 312 -25.09 21.10 -9.49
N VAL A 313 -23.79 21.39 -9.40
CA VAL A 313 -22.77 20.91 -10.34
C VAL A 313 -22.14 19.60 -9.84
N ILE A 314 -21.84 19.51 -8.55
CA ILE A 314 -21.17 18.36 -7.94
C ILE A 314 -22.06 17.12 -7.97
N GLU A 315 -23.31 17.21 -7.50
CA GLU A 315 -24.14 16.02 -7.29
C GLU A 315 -24.41 15.20 -8.57
N PRO A 316 -24.74 15.82 -9.73
CA PRO A 316 -24.94 15.06 -10.97
C PRO A 316 -23.66 14.39 -11.49
N LEU A 317 -22.51 15.01 -11.24
CA LEU A 317 -21.20 14.55 -11.74
C LEU A 317 -20.49 13.61 -10.76
N ARG A 318 -20.90 13.60 -9.49
CA ARG A 318 -20.23 12.94 -8.35
C ARG A 318 -19.88 11.49 -8.65
N SER A 319 -20.86 10.67 -9.04
CA SER A 319 -20.66 9.24 -9.31
C SER A 319 -19.55 9.01 -10.35
N ARG A 320 -19.64 9.70 -11.50
CA ARG A 320 -18.65 9.58 -12.57
C ARG A 320 -17.29 10.13 -12.15
N ALA A 321 -17.26 11.29 -11.49
CA ALA A 321 -16.01 11.91 -11.06
C ALA A 321 -15.25 11.04 -10.05
N ILE A 322 -15.93 10.43 -9.09
CA ILE A 322 -15.35 9.50 -8.11
C ILE A 322 -14.73 8.28 -8.79
N MET A 323 -15.35 7.75 -9.86
CA MET A 323 -14.77 6.62 -10.62
C MET A 323 -13.41 6.95 -11.24
N ALA A 324 -13.16 8.20 -11.64
CA ALA A 324 -11.91 8.59 -12.30
C ALA A 324 -10.82 9.07 -11.34
N GLN A 325 -11.06 9.09 -10.03
CA GLN A 325 -10.04 9.42 -9.03
C GLN A 325 -9.05 8.25 -8.85
N PRO A 326 -7.73 8.45 -9.03
CA PRO A 326 -6.73 7.41 -8.82
C PRO A 326 -6.85 6.68 -7.49
N LEU A 327 -7.13 7.42 -6.41
CA LEU A 327 -7.35 6.84 -5.08
C LEU A 327 -8.42 5.73 -5.09
N VAL A 328 -9.49 5.90 -5.88
CA VAL A 328 -10.67 5.02 -5.88
C VAL A 328 -10.50 3.89 -6.88
N PHE A 329 -10.20 4.18 -8.14
CA PHE A 329 -10.14 3.11 -9.15
C PHE A 329 -8.95 2.17 -8.91
N LEU A 330 -7.83 2.66 -8.36
CA LEU A 330 -6.70 1.79 -8.00
C LEU A 330 -7.05 0.90 -6.82
N ALA A 331 -7.77 1.42 -5.81
CA ALA A 331 -8.20 0.62 -4.67
C ALA A 331 -9.20 -0.47 -5.08
N VAL A 332 -10.16 -0.13 -5.95
CA VAL A 332 -11.10 -1.11 -6.54
C VAL A 332 -10.36 -2.17 -7.34
N ALA A 333 -9.46 -1.76 -8.23
CA ALA A 333 -8.67 -2.68 -9.03
C ALA A 333 -7.76 -3.56 -8.17
N GLY A 334 -7.17 -3.02 -7.10
CA GLY A 334 -6.37 -3.77 -6.14
C GLY A 334 -7.16 -4.90 -5.49
N GLN A 335 -8.41 -4.67 -5.09
CA GLN A 335 -9.24 -5.75 -4.54
C GLN A 335 -9.57 -6.83 -5.59
N ILE A 336 -9.89 -6.43 -6.82
CA ILE A 336 -10.15 -7.39 -7.91
C ILE A 336 -8.89 -8.21 -8.22
N LEU A 337 -7.74 -7.55 -8.27
CA LEU A 337 -6.43 -8.17 -8.47
C LEU A 337 -6.19 -9.26 -7.42
N ASP A 338 -6.39 -8.94 -6.15
CA ASP A 338 -6.27 -9.88 -5.03
C ASP A 338 -7.21 -11.08 -5.18
N GLY A 339 -8.50 -10.80 -5.36
CA GLY A 339 -9.51 -11.86 -5.51
C GLY A 339 -9.20 -12.82 -6.66
N LEU A 340 -8.71 -12.31 -7.78
CA LEU A 340 -8.29 -13.13 -8.92
C LEU A 340 -7.00 -13.91 -8.63
N ALA A 341 -6.01 -13.29 -8.00
CA ALA A 341 -4.73 -13.92 -7.68
C ALA A 341 -4.91 -15.10 -6.72
N THR A 342 -5.64 -14.90 -5.63
CA THR A 342 -5.91 -15.95 -4.63
C THR A 342 -6.77 -17.07 -5.22
N TRP A 343 -7.80 -16.72 -6.01
CA TRP A 343 -8.64 -17.73 -6.65
C TRP A 343 -7.85 -18.60 -7.64
N ILE A 344 -7.09 -17.98 -8.55
CA ILE A 344 -6.28 -18.73 -9.51
C ILE A 344 -5.15 -19.49 -8.79
N GLY A 345 -4.62 -18.94 -7.70
CA GLY A 345 -3.50 -19.52 -7.00
C GLY A 345 -3.85 -20.77 -6.22
N ILE A 346 -4.94 -20.74 -5.46
CA ILE A 346 -5.37 -21.85 -4.60
C ILE A 346 -6.11 -22.90 -5.43
N ASP A 347 -7.17 -22.53 -6.17
CA ASP A 347 -7.96 -23.49 -6.97
C ASP A 347 -7.19 -23.99 -8.21
N GLY A 348 -6.20 -23.23 -8.72
CA GLY A 348 -5.47 -23.55 -9.95
C GLY A 348 -4.13 -24.27 -9.76
N PHE A 349 -3.49 -24.17 -8.59
CA PHE A 349 -2.18 -24.75 -8.31
C PHE A 349 -2.11 -25.38 -6.90
N PRO A 350 -2.03 -26.72 -6.78
CA PRO A 350 -2.02 -27.39 -5.48
C PRO A 350 -0.78 -27.03 -4.64
N GLY A 351 -0.98 -26.55 -3.41
CA GLY A 351 0.10 -26.36 -2.42
C GLY A 351 0.18 -24.97 -1.76
N LEU A 352 -0.64 -24.01 -2.17
CA LEU A 352 -0.72 -22.68 -1.55
C LEU A 352 -1.89 -22.61 -0.56
N GLY A 353 -1.59 -22.40 0.72
CA GLY A 353 -2.60 -22.24 1.77
C GLY A 353 -2.85 -20.77 2.13
N GLU A 354 -4.11 -20.44 2.43
CA GLU A 354 -4.50 -19.14 2.98
C GLU A 354 -4.08 -19.02 4.45
N LYS A 355 -3.43 -17.91 4.82
CA LYS A 355 -2.87 -17.70 6.17
C LYS A 355 -3.75 -16.82 7.07
N HIS A 356 -4.70 -16.08 6.50
CA HIS A 356 -5.58 -15.19 7.25
C HIS A 356 -6.89 -15.87 7.66
N VAL A 357 -7.23 -15.75 8.95
CA VAL A 357 -8.46 -16.34 9.54
C VAL A 357 -9.73 -15.86 8.85
N ALA A 358 -9.78 -14.58 8.44
CA ALA A 358 -10.96 -14.01 7.78
C ALA A 358 -11.14 -14.56 6.36
N SER A 359 -10.07 -14.62 5.58
CA SER A 359 -10.06 -15.19 4.24
C SER A 359 -10.39 -16.68 4.27
N GLN A 360 -9.80 -17.43 5.20
CA GLN A 360 -10.07 -18.86 5.38
C GLN A 360 -11.57 -19.13 5.63
N ARG A 361 -12.23 -18.33 6.47
CA ARG A 361 -13.67 -18.47 6.72
C ARG A 361 -14.53 -18.24 5.47
N VAL A 362 -14.09 -17.38 4.55
CA VAL A 362 -14.81 -17.15 3.28
C VAL A 362 -14.61 -18.35 2.34
N ILE A 363 -13.41 -18.92 2.29
CA ILE A 363 -13.11 -20.13 1.51
C ILE A 363 -13.95 -21.31 2.04
N ASP A 364 -13.97 -21.52 3.36
CA ASP A 364 -14.79 -22.57 4.00
C ASP A 364 -16.29 -22.41 3.68
N ALA A 365 -16.79 -21.17 3.60
CA ALA A 365 -18.16 -20.90 3.20
C ALA A 365 -18.40 -21.23 1.71
N GLY A 366 -17.41 -21.03 0.85
CA GLY A 366 -17.46 -21.42 -0.56
C GLY A 366 -17.55 -22.94 -0.74
N LEU A 367 -16.75 -23.70 0.02
CA LEU A 367 -16.82 -25.16 0.08
C LEU A 367 -18.22 -25.63 0.49
N TRP A 368 -18.78 -25.05 1.55
CA TRP A 368 -20.15 -25.35 1.98
C TRP A 368 -21.20 -25.06 0.89
N VAL A 369 -21.03 -23.98 0.11
CA VAL A 369 -21.91 -23.67 -1.03
C VAL A 369 -21.77 -24.72 -2.13
N ASN A 370 -20.54 -25.14 -2.46
CA ASN A 370 -20.28 -26.16 -3.46
C ASN A 370 -20.93 -27.49 -3.10
N GLU A 371 -20.77 -27.94 -1.85
CA GLU A 371 -21.39 -29.17 -1.33
C GLU A 371 -22.92 -29.14 -1.48
N LYS A 372 -23.53 -27.97 -1.24
CA LYS A 372 -24.99 -27.80 -1.30
C LYS A 372 -25.52 -27.70 -2.73
N LEU A 373 -24.73 -27.15 -3.66
CA LEU A 373 -25.10 -26.94 -5.05
C LEU A 373 -24.62 -28.06 -5.99
N GLY A 374 -23.79 -28.99 -5.51
CA GLY A 374 -23.22 -30.07 -6.31
C GLY A 374 -22.24 -29.56 -7.37
N ILE A 375 -21.45 -28.52 -7.04
CA ILE A 375 -20.48 -27.93 -7.97
C ILE A 375 -19.20 -28.77 -7.93
N GLU A 376 -18.98 -29.59 -8.94
CA GLU A 376 -17.75 -30.34 -9.17
C GLU A 376 -17.08 -29.81 -10.45
N HIS A 377 -16.24 -28.80 -10.31
CA HIS A 377 -15.42 -28.27 -11.41
C HIS A 377 -14.04 -27.94 -10.87
N GLY A 378 -12.97 -28.37 -11.52
CA GLY A 378 -11.59 -28.25 -11.02
C GLY A 378 -10.99 -26.82 -10.99
N MET A 379 -11.82 -25.79 -11.01
CA MET A 379 -11.42 -24.39 -10.70
C MET A 379 -12.42 -23.72 -9.75
N LEU A 380 -13.33 -24.50 -9.17
CA LEU A 380 -14.36 -24.04 -8.25
C LEU A 380 -14.46 -24.98 -7.05
N ASP A 381 -13.78 -26.11 -7.06
CA ASP A 381 -13.88 -27.22 -6.12
C ASP A 381 -13.40 -26.87 -4.72
N GLU A 382 -12.34 -26.05 -4.58
CA GLU A 382 -11.88 -25.62 -3.25
C GLU A 382 -12.66 -24.41 -2.69
N GLY A 383 -13.65 -23.89 -3.42
CA GLY A 383 -14.57 -22.85 -2.93
C GLY A 383 -13.99 -21.43 -2.91
N VAL A 384 -12.76 -21.23 -3.41
CA VAL A 384 -12.04 -19.94 -3.34
C VAL A 384 -12.65 -18.90 -4.28
N TRP A 385 -13.40 -19.31 -5.30
CA TRP A 385 -14.20 -18.40 -6.12
C TRP A 385 -15.11 -17.45 -5.31
N LEU A 386 -15.58 -17.87 -4.13
CA LEU A 386 -16.36 -17.01 -3.25
C LEU A 386 -15.53 -15.85 -2.69
N PHE A 387 -14.24 -16.08 -2.40
CA PHE A 387 -13.31 -15.04 -1.99
C PHE A 387 -13.15 -13.98 -3.09
N ALA A 388 -13.00 -14.40 -4.34
CA ALA A 388 -12.94 -13.48 -5.48
C ALA A 388 -14.21 -12.59 -5.57
N LEU A 389 -15.39 -13.18 -5.38
CA LEU A 389 -16.64 -12.40 -5.37
C LEU A 389 -16.73 -11.43 -4.19
N VAL A 390 -16.28 -11.84 -3.00
CA VAL A 390 -16.23 -10.96 -1.82
C VAL A 390 -15.29 -9.79 -2.08
N LYS A 391 -14.13 -10.01 -2.71
CA LYS A 391 -13.19 -8.96 -3.09
C LYS A 391 -13.75 -8.00 -4.15
N VAL A 392 -14.46 -8.50 -5.15
CA VAL A 392 -15.18 -7.65 -6.11
C VAL A 392 -16.25 -6.81 -5.40
N ALA A 393 -17.02 -7.41 -4.49
CA ALA A 393 -18.02 -6.70 -3.69
C ALA A 393 -17.38 -5.64 -2.78
N LEU A 394 -16.21 -5.94 -2.19
CA LEU A 394 -15.43 -4.98 -1.41
C LEU A 394 -14.95 -3.81 -2.28
N GLY A 395 -14.49 -4.06 -3.51
CA GLY A 395 -14.20 -3.01 -4.49
C GLY A 395 -15.43 -2.11 -4.75
N GLY A 396 -16.59 -2.71 -4.96
CA GLY A 396 -17.86 -1.98 -5.09
C GLY A 396 -18.22 -1.15 -3.85
N LEU A 397 -17.97 -1.69 -2.65
CA LEU A 397 -18.17 -1.00 -1.38
C LEU A 397 -17.23 0.20 -1.22
N ILE A 398 -15.95 0.06 -1.59
CA ILE A 398 -14.99 1.17 -1.58
C ILE A 398 -15.52 2.31 -2.45
N TYR A 399 -15.90 2.02 -3.70
CA TYR A 399 -16.50 3.01 -4.58
C TYR A 399 -17.75 3.66 -3.94
N TYR A 400 -18.64 2.86 -3.36
CA TYR A 400 -19.86 3.37 -2.71
C TYR A 400 -19.56 4.29 -1.52
N VAL A 401 -18.56 3.95 -0.70
CA VAL A 401 -18.14 4.76 0.45
C VAL A 401 -17.60 6.11 -0.01
N PHE A 402 -16.67 6.13 -0.98
CA PHE A 402 -16.12 7.38 -1.52
C PHE A 402 -17.15 8.22 -2.28
N TYR A 403 -18.14 7.56 -2.89
CA TYR A 403 -19.29 8.24 -3.47
C TYR A 403 -20.18 8.90 -2.41
N SER A 404 -20.43 8.21 -1.29
CA SER A 404 -21.40 8.64 -0.27
C SER A 404 -20.84 9.66 0.71
N LEU A 405 -19.54 9.63 1.00
CA LEU A 405 -18.91 10.50 1.97
C LEU A 405 -18.53 11.86 1.36
N ASN A 406 -18.65 12.91 2.17
CA ASN A 406 -18.03 14.20 1.91
C ASN A 406 -16.92 14.39 2.95
N PHE A 407 -15.72 14.70 2.49
CA PHE A 407 -14.59 14.98 3.35
C PHE A 407 -14.41 16.48 3.47
N GLU A 408 -14.28 16.96 4.71
CA GLU A 408 -13.92 18.35 4.94
C GLU A 408 -12.51 18.64 4.43
N ARG A 409 -12.22 19.92 4.13
CA ARG A 409 -10.90 20.34 3.64
C ARG A 409 -9.75 19.90 4.57
N ARG A 410 -9.99 19.83 5.88
CA ARG A 410 -8.99 19.41 6.87
C ARG A 410 -8.78 17.89 6.90
N GLU A 411 -9.72 17.12 6.38
CA GLU A 411 -9.73 15.66 6.41
C GLU A 411 -9.18 15.04 5.11
N GLN A 412 -8.62 15.85 4.20
CA GLN A 412 -8.09 15.35 2.93
C GLN A 412 -6.96 14.33 3.13
N HIS A 413 -6.08 14.53 4.12
CA HIS A 413 -5.05 13.54 4.47
C HIS A 413 -5.65 12.23 5.00
N LEU A 414 -6.72 12.32 5.79
CA LEU A 414 -7.43 11.14 6.29
C LEU A 414 -8.09 10.38 5.12
N ARG A 415 -8.76 11.09 4.20
CA ARG A 415 -9.30 10.54 2.95
C ARG A 415 -8.23 9.79 2.17
N MET A 416 -7.07 10.41 1.96
CA MET A 416 -5.95 9.82 1.23
C MET A 416 -5.44 8.55 1.93
N LEU A 417 -5.19 8.62 3.24
CA LEU A 417 -4.66 7.48 4.00
C LEU A 417 -5.63 6.30 4.04
N ILE A 418 -6.94 6.55 4.19
CA ILE A 418 -7.96 5.50 4.12
C ILE A 418 -7.93 4.82 2.74
N GLY A 419 -7.90 5.59 1.64
CA GLY A 419 -7.87 4.99 0.31
C GLY A 419 -6.55 4.30 -0.01
N VAL A 420 -5.40 4.81 0.48
CA VAL A 420 -4.11 4.11 0.38
C VAL A 420 -4.12 2.81 1.17
N ALA A 421 -4.70 2.78 2.38
CA ALA A 421 -4.84 1.55 3.14
C ALA A 421 -5.71 0.52 2.40
N MET A 422 -6.86 0.94 1.86
CA MET A 422 -7.74 0.09 1.05
C MET A 422 -7.08 -0.41 -0.24
N LEU A 423 -6.21 0.41 -0.84
CA LEU A 423 -5.39 0.04 -1.99
C LEU A 423 -4.36 -1.02 -1.64
N VAL A 424 -3.55 -0.79 -0.59
CA VAL A 424 -2.46 -1.70 -0.18
C VAL A 424 -3.01 -3.07 0.23
N VAL A 425 -4.13 -3.10 0.98
CA VAL A 425 -4.78 -4.34 1.45
C VAL A 425 -5.27 -5.25 0.31
N GLY A 426 -5.48 -4.72 -0.90
CA GLY A 426 -5.80 -5.55 -2.07
C GLY A 426 -4.61 -5.73 -3.01
N MET A 427 -3.98 -4.62 -3.40
CA MET A 427 -2.97 -4.65 -4.45
C MET A 427 -1.69 -5.37 -4.04
N ALA A 428 -1.23 -5.23 -2.78
CA ALA A 428 0.02 -5.85 -2.36
C ALA A 428 -0.11 -7.39 -2.28
N PRO A 429 -1.11 -7.97 -1.59
CA PRO A 429 -1.28 -9.43 -1.55
C PRO A 429 -1.49 -10.02 -2.96
N GLY A 430 -2.34 -9.42 -3.78
CA GLY A 430 -2.59 -9.96 -5.12
C GLY A 430 -1.37 -9.91 -6.06
N LEU A 431 -0.55 -8.86 -5.99
CA LEU A 431 0.68 -8.79 -6.78
C LEU A 431 1.76 -9.75 -6.25
N ARG A 432 1.80 -9.99 -4.93
CA ARG A 432 2.68 -10.99 -4.32
C ARG A 432 2.26 -12.40 -4.75
N ASP A 433 0.99 -12.74 -4.63
CA ASP A 433 0.45 -14.05 -5.01
C ASP A 433 0.71 -14.36 -6.48
N VAL A 434 0.47 -13.42 -7.40
CA VAL A 434 0.78 -13.67 -8.82
C VAL A 434 2.29 -13.82 -9.06
N GLY A 435 3.13 -13.09 -8.31
CA GLY A 435 4.59 -13.23 -8.36
C GLY A 435 5.06 -14.62 -7.91
N ARG A 436 4.54 -15.08 -6.76
CA ARG A 436 4.78 -16.41 -6.20
C ARG A 436 4.34 -17.52 -7.14
N LEU A 437 3.13 -17.40 -7.68
CA LEU A 437 2.59 -18.35 -8.67
C LEU A 437 3.46 -18.43 -9.91
N THR A 438 3.89 -17.27 -10.42
CA THR A 438 4.74 -17.20 -11.61
C THR A 438 6.06 -17.92 -11.36
N LEU A 439 6.75 -17.60 -10.26
CA LEU A 439 8.07 -18.14 -9.95
C LEU A 439 8.04 -19.54 -9.33
N GLY A 440 6.87 -19.99 -8.86
CA GLY A 440 6.70 -21.30 -8.22
C GLY A 440 7.25 -21.38 -6.80
N VAL A 441 7.11 -20.30 -6.01
CA VAL A 441 7.68 -20.15 -4.65
C VAL A 441 6.61 -19.97 -3.57
#